data_AF-K2JQE5-F1
#
_entry.id   AF-K2JQE5-F1
#
_cell.length_a   1.000
_cell.length_b   1.000
_cell.length_c   1.000
_cell.angle_alpha   90.00
_cell.angle_beta   90.00
_cell.angle_gamma   90.00
#
_symmetry.space_group_name_H-M   'P 1'
#
loop_
_entity.id
_entity.type
_entity.pdbx_description
1 polymer ?
#
loop_
_entity_poly.entity_id
_entity_poly.type
_entity_poly.pdbx_seq_one_letter_code
_entity_poly.pdbx_strand_id
1 'polypeptide(L)'
;MKNILGKHYMGHQIVSAQMAFYGLSSALLPESDFYKNKQKFLDFFKAEELFLYKCRFQQLGGFITEALLKNSRAKIIESNCNKALKAKITRSDRNHD
;
A
#
# COMPACT_ATOMS: atom_id res chain seq x y z
N MET A 1 1.87 -5.13 -14.02
CA MET A 1 1.14 -5.69 -12.86
C MET A 1 -0.31 -6.04 -13.16
N LYS A 2 -1.13 -5.11 -13.72
CA LYS A 2 -2.54 -5.38 -14.08
C LYS A 2 -2.76 -6.68 -14.88
N ASN A 3 -1.94 -6.93 -15.89
CA ASN A 3 -2.05 -8.12 -16.73
C ASN A 3 -1.76 -9.44 -15.97
N ILE A 4 -0.95 -9.38 -14.90
CA ILE A 4 -0.61 -10.54 -14.07
C ILE A 4 -1.73 -10.81 -13.05
N LEU A 5 -2.22 -9.74 -12.41
CA LEU A 5 -3.20 -9.86 -11.32
C LEU A 5 -4.66 -9.91 -11.81
N GLY A 6 -4.93 -9.54 -13.06
CA GLY A 6 -6.26 -9.61 -13.67
C GLY A 6 -7.33 -8.94 -12.81
N LYS A 7 -8.41 -9.68 -12.54
CA LYS A 7 -9.54 -9.21 -11.69
C LYS A 7 -9.14 -8.88 -10.24
N HIS A 8 -7.98 -9.32 -9.79
CA HIS A 8 -7.49 -9.04 -8.44
C HIS A 8 -6.68 -7.75 -8.34
N TYR A 9 -6.35 -7.12 -9.47
CA TYR A 9 -5.67 -5.85 -9.50
C TYR A 9 -6.59 -4.71 -9.03
N MET A 10 -6.16 -3.99 -7.99
CA MET A 10 -6.94 -2.90 -7.39
C MET A 10 -6.54 -1.51 -7.90
N GLY A 11 -5.61 -1.42 -8.85
CA GLY A 11 -5.09 -0.16 -9.38
C GLY A 11 -3.65 0.14 -8.95
N HIS A 12 -3.20 1.35 -9.28
CA HIS A 12 -1.93 1.90 -8.84
C HIS A 12 -2.12 3.39 -8.53
N GLN A 13 -1.29 3.89 -7.60
CA GLN A 13 -1.19 5.32 -7.32
C GLN A 13 0.19 5.81 -7.72
N ILE A 14 0.24 6.91 -8.47
CA ILE A 14 1.49 7.57 -8.84
C ILE A 14 1.80 8.65 -7.80
N VAL A 15 3.02 8.63 -7.27
CA VAL A 15 3.54 9.60 -6.32
C VAL A 15 4.91 10.11 -6.77
N SER A 16 5.36 11.22 -6.22
CA SER A 16 6.67 11.80 -6.56
C SER A 16 7.82 10.88 -6.13
N ALA A 17 8.68 10.50 -7.09
CA ALA A 17 9.88 9.70 -6.84
C ALA A 17 10.92 10.44 -6.00
N GLN A 18 10.99 11.78 -6.13
CA GLN A 18 11.94 12.62 -5.39
C GLN A 18 11.70 12.54 -3.88
N MET A 19 10.44 12.41 -3.45
CA MET A 19 10.09 12.23 -2.05
C MET A 19 10.52 10.87 -1.49
N ALA A 20 10.25 9.81 -2.25
CA ALA A 20 10.69 8.46 -1.87
C ALA A 20 12.22 8.41 -1.75
N PHE A 21 12.92 9.07 -2.68
CA PHE A 21 14.37 9.17 -2.70
C PHE A 21 14.93 9.89 -1.46
N TYR A 22 14.41 11.07 -1.09
CA TYR A 22 14.90 11.78 0.11
C TYR A 22 14.60 11.05 1.42
N GLY A 23 13.49 10.30 1.49
CA GLY A 23 13.19 9.43 2.62
C GLY A 23 14.26 8.34 2.79
N LEU A 24 14.57 7.63 1.70
CA LEU A 24 15.59 6.59 1.66
C LEU A 24 17.01 7.12 1.92
N SER A 25 17.41 8.21 1.27
CA SER A 25 18.77 8.76 1.40
C SER A 25 19.10 9.15 2.84
N SER A 26 18.09 9.59 3.60
CA SER A 26 18.23 9.95 5.02
C SER A 26 18.60 8.77 5.91
N ALA A 27 18.12 7.58 5.57
CA ALA A 27 18.38 6.36 6.34
C ALA A 27 19.73 5.72 5.96
N LEU A 28 20.21 5.96 4.73
CA LEU A 28 21.38 5.29 4.17
C LEU A 28 22.68 6.08 4.30
N LEU A 29 22.64 7.41 4.27
CA LEU A 29 23.84 8.25 4.22
C LEU A 29 23.72 9.46 5.18
N PRO A 30 23.90 9.23 6.50
CA PRO A 30 24.01 10.34 7.45
C PRO A 30 25.14 11.29 7.04
N GLU A 31 24.96 12.60 7.25
CA GLU A 31 25.99 13.65 7.07
C GLU A 31 26.47 13.94 5.63
N SER A 32 26.00 13.21 4.62
CA SER A 32 26.29 13.52 3.21
C SER A 32 25.55 14.79 2.73
N ASP A 33 25.96 15.34 1.58
CA ASP A 33 25.26 16.47 0.94
C ASP A 33 23.77 16.20 0.67
N PHE A 34 23.35 14.92 0.71
CA PHE A 34 21.93 14.55 0.71
C PHE A 34 21.15 15.14 1.88
N TYR A 35 21.75 15.23 3.08
CA TYR A 35 21.09 15.84 4.23
C TYR A 35 20.81 17.33 3.99
N LYS A 36 21.79 18.08 3.47
CA LYS A 36 21.63 19.49 3.11
C LYS A 36 20.60 19.70 1.99
N ASN A 37 20.64 18.85 0.97
CA ASN A 37 19.69 18.92 -0.15
C ASN A 37 18.27 18.53 0.26
N LYS A 38 18.11 17.53 1.14
CA LYS A 38 16.85 17.21 1.78
C LYS A 38 16.32 18.40 2.57
N GLN A 39 17.16 19.05 3.39
CA GLN A 39 16.69 20.19 4.19
C GLN A 39 16.24 21.35 3.29
N LYS A 40 16.99 21.68 2.23
CA LYS A 40 16.59 22.68 1.23
C LYS A 40 15.29 22.31 0.52
N PHE A 41 15.14 21.04 0.15
CA PHE A 41 13.91 20.54 -0.44
C PHE A 41 12.74 20.69 0.54
N LEU A 42 12.88 20.20 1.78
CA LEU A 42 11.86 20.34 2.82
C LEU A 42 11.53 21.80 3.10
N ASP A 43 12.54 22.68 3.09
CA ASP A 43 12.37 24.13 3.26
C ASP A 43 11.56 24.76 2.12
N PHE A 44 11.81 24.36 0.87
CA PHE A 44 11.00 24.77 -0.28
C PHE A 44 9.55 24.25 -0.20
N PHE A 45 9.37 23.06 0.38
CA PHE A 45 8.08 22.41 0.55
C PHE A 45 7.42 22.65 1.93
N LYS A 46 7.91 23.62 2.72
CA LYS A 46 7.45 23.91 4.10
C LYS A 46 5.96 24.22 4.25
N ALA A 47 5.24 24.53 3.17
CA ALA A 47 3.79 24.47 3.19
C ALA A 47 3.35 23.01 3.14
N GLU A 48 2.90 22.45 4.27
CA GLU A 48 2.25 21.13 4.37
C GLU A 48 1.22 20.90 3.24
N GLU A 49 0.57 21.98 2.81
CA GLU A 49 -0.39 22.02 1.71
C GLU A 49 0.23 21.69 0.34
N LEU A 50 1.43 22.19 0.02
CA LEU A 50 2.10 21.93 -1.26
C LEU A 50 2.70 20.52 -1.30
N PHE A 51 3.24 20.05 -0.18
CA PHE A 51 3.86 18.74 -0.03
C PHE A 51 2.86 17.60 -0.22
N LEU A 52 1.74 17.65 0.52
CA LEU A 52 0.72 16.62 0.48
C LEU A 52 -0.07 16.60 -0.84
N TYR A 53 -0.36 17.78 -1.39
CA TYR A 53 -1.14 17.92 -2.61
C TYR A 53 -0.33 17.63 -3.87
N LYS A 54 0.85 18.25 -4.04
CA LYS A 54 1.65 18.05 -5.27
C LYS A 54 2.28 16.67 -5.35
N CYS A 55 2.67 16.08 -4.22
CA CYS A 55 3.28 14.75 -4.21
C CYS A 55 2.26 13.60 -4.16
N ARG A 56 0.94 13.92 -4.12
CA ARG A 56 -0.17 12.95 -4.14
C ARG A 56 -0.17 11.95 -2.99
N PHE A 57 0.45 12.30 -1.85
CA PHE A 57 0.54 11.38 -0.70
C PHE A 57 -0.78 11.23 0.04
N GLN A 58 -1.65 12.25 0.07
CA GLN A 58 -3.01 12.09 0.60
C GLN A 58 -3.81 11.04 -0.18
N GLN A 59 -3.68 11.09 -1.51
CA GLN A 59 -4.34 10.13 -2.41
C GLN A 59 -3.73 8.73 -2.26
N LEU A 60 -2.42 8.62 -2.01
CA LEU A 60 -1.78 7.35 -1.66
C LEU A 60 -2.33 6.78 -0.35
N GLY A 61 -2.43 7.61 0.69
CA GLY A 61 -3.00 7.21 1.97
C GLY A 61 -4.43 6.67 1.79
N GLY A 62 -5.29 7.42 1.10
CA GLY A 62 -6.64 6.99 0.78
C GLY A 62 -6.68 5.71 -0.06
N PHE A 63 -5.80 5.55 -1.05
CA PHE A 63 -5.73 4.32 -1.83
C PHE A 63 -5.35 3.10 -0.98
N ILE A 64 -4.41 3.26 -0.06
CA ILE A 64 -4.01 2.18 0.86
C ILE A 64 -5.17 1.80 1.79
N THR A 65 -5.80 2.77 2.45
CA THR A 65 -6.85 2.50 3.46
C THR A 65 -8.17 2.09 2.83
N GLU A 66 -8.61 2.80 1.79
CA GLU A 66 -9.95 2.65 1.23
C GLU A 66 -10.03 1.58 0.14
N ALA A 67 -8.98 1.39 -0.66
CA ALA A 67 -8.98 0.39 -1.71
C ALA A 67 -8.28 -0.90 -1.26
N LEU A 68 -6.98 -0.80 -0.93
CA LEU A 68 -6.16 -2.00 -0.70
C LEU A 68 -6.52 -2.73 0.58
N LEU A 69 -6.58 -2.02 1.72
CA LEU A 69 -6.82 -2.61 3.02
C LEU A 69 -8.24 -3.20 3.12
N LYS A 70 -9.26 -2.45 2.70
CA LYS A 70 -10.66 -2.93 2.67
C LYS A 70 -10.82 -4.17 1.80
N ASN A 71 -10.31 -4.16 0.57
CA ASN A 71 -10.38 -5.31 -0.34
C ASN A 71 -9.62 -6.53 0.21
N SER A 72 -8.44 -6.33 0.81
CA SER A 72 -7.66 -7.41 1.39
C SER A 72 -8.40 -8.07 2.55
N ARG A 73 -8.99 -7.27 3.45
CA ARG A 73 -9.80 -7.77 4.56
C ARG A 73 -10.99 -8.60 4.07
N ALA A 74 -11.72 -8.11 3.07
CA ALA A 74 -12.87 -8.82 2.50
C ALA A 74 -12.45 -10.19 1.94
N LYS A 75 -11.38 -10.24 1.14
CA LYS A 75 -10.87 -11.49 0.55
C LYS A 75 -10.36 -12.49 1.60
N ILE A 76 -9.76 -12.02 2.68
CA ILE A 76 -9.31 -12.90 3.77
C ILE A 76 -10.51 -13.55 4.45
N ILE A 77 -11.55 -12.75 4.77
CA ILE A 77 -12.77 -13.26 5.38
C ILE A 77 -13.43 -14.29 4.47
N GLU A 78 -13.65 -13.95 3.20
CA GLU A 78 -14.26 -14.84 2.20
C GLU A 78 -13.46 -16.15 2.07
N SER A 79 -12.14 -16.07 1.91
CA SER A 79 -11.26 -17.24 1.82
C SER A 79 -11.36 -18.13 3.05
N ASN A 80 -11.37 -17.55 4.24
CA ASN A 80 -11.50 -18.30 5.49
C ASN A 80 -12.87 -18.96 5.63
N CYS A 81 -13.95 -18.28 5.28
CA CYS A 81 -15.31 -18.84 5.25
C CYS A 81 -15.39 -20.02 4.28
N ASN A 82 -14.84 -19.88 3.07
CA ASN A 82 -14.83 -20.95 2.07
C ASN A 82 -14.04 -22.17 2.55
N LYS A 83 -12.89 -21.97 3.21
CA LYS A 83 -12.11 -23.06 3.82
C LYS A 83 -12.89 -23.76 4.94
N ALA A 84 -13.54 -23.00 5.81
CA ALA A 84 -14.35 -23.55 6.89
C ALA A 84 -15.56 -24.35 6.36
N LEU A 85 -16.24 -23.83 5.34
CA LEU A 85 -17.35 -24.51 4.68
C LEU A 85 -16.89 -25.82 4.05
N LYS A 86 -15.78 -25.81 3.30
CA LYS A 86 -15.21 -27.02 2.71
C LYS A 86 -14.87 -28.06 3.77
N ALA A 87 -14.26 -27.64 4.89
CA ALA A 87 -13.95 -28.54 5.99
C ALA A 87 -15.20 -29.15 6.66
N LYS A 88 -16.32 -28.40 6.73
CA LYS A 88 -17.60 -28.94 7.22
C LYS A 88 -18.18 -29.99 6.28
N ILE A 89 -18.23 -29.70 4.97
CA ILE A 89 -18.74 -30.63 3.95
C ILE A 89 -17.96 -31.96 4.01
N THR A 90 -16.62 -31.89 3.95
CA THR A 90 -15.75 -33.09 4.01
C THR A 90 -15.84 -33.86 5.34
N ARG A 91 -16.30 -33.24 6.43
CA ARG A 91 -16.59 -33.97 7.69
C ARG A 91 -17.94 -34.67 7.63
N SER A 92 -18.94 -34.04 7.02
CA SER A 92 -20.27 -34.63 6.83
C SER A 92 -20.19 -35.89 5.96
N ASP A 93 -19.46 -35.81 4.85
CA ASP A 93 -19.32 -36.93 3.91
C ASP A 93 -18.67 -38.15 4.59
N ARG A 94 -17.67 -37.94 5.45
CA ARG A 94 -16.99 -39.00 6.21
C ARG A 94 -17.82 -39.63 7.34
N ASN A 95 -18.93 -39.00 7.73
CA ASN A 95 -19.82 -39.51 8.78
C ASN A 95 -21.03 -40.26 8.19
N HIS A 96 -21.12 -40.40 6.86
CA HIS A 96 -22.18 -41.11 6.16
C HIS A 96 -21.69 -42.35 5.39
N ASP A 97 -20.40 -42.70 5.56
CA ASP A 97 -19.79 -44.00 5.18
C ASP A 97 -19.61 -44.87 6.43
#